data_AF-A0A3A6N1M0-F1
#
_entry.id   AF-A0A3A6N1M0-F1
#
_cell.length_a   1.000
_cell.length_b   1.000
_cell.length_c   1.000
_cell.angle_alpha   90.00
_cell.angle_beta   90.00
_cell.angle_gamma   90.00
#
_symmetry.space_group_name_H-M   'P 1'
#
loop_
_entity.id
_entity.type
_entity.pdbx_description
1 polymer ?
#
loop_
_entity_poly.entity_id
_entity_poly.type
_entity_poly.pdbx_seq_one_letter_code
_entity_poly.pdbx_strand_id
1 'polypeptide(L)'
;MVRAKGKKRDDALFNARLQENEKVKYKLVHDFRGNLERTWVRLCSIIGVKETASIFSGVLHNVSREHLFLKGINISNEGVRLDQLMENVVGLEQSAVHAGFMAFSQDVVTLLTDLTGDVLVRKVKPLLQEFEYNMEDG
;
A
#
# COMPACT_ATOMS: atom_id res chain seq x y z
N MET A 1 -20.07 -36.30 26.91
CA MET A 1 -19.95 -36.13 25.44
C MET A 1 -20.29 -34.70 24.95
N VAL A 2 -19.93 -33.64 25.69
CA VAL A 2 -20.38 -32.24 25.39
C VAL A 2 -19.26 -31.33 24.86
N ARG A 3 -17.99 -31.72 25.01
CA ARG A 3 -16.82 -30.87 24.67
C ARG A 3 -16.52 -30.71 23.17
N ALA A 4 -17.00 -31.61 22.31
CA ALA A 4 -16.69 -31.59 20.88
C ALA A 4 -17.50 -30.56 20.06
N LYS A 5 -18.67 -30.14 20.56
CA LYS A 5 -19.53 -29.14 19.88
C LYS A 5 -19.08 -27.70 20.10
N GLY A 6 -18.46 -27.38 21.24
CA GLY A 6 -17.90 -26.04 21.52
C GLY A 6 -16.67 -25.74 20.66
N LYS A 7 -15.69 -26.66 20.66
CA LYS A 7 -14.44 -26.51 19.91
C LYS A 7 -14.65 -26.32 18.40
N LYS A 8 -15.56 -27.08 17.78
CA LYS A 8 -15.90 -26.94 16.35
C LYS A 8 -16.55 -25.59 16.00
N ARG A 9 -17.26 -24.97 16.94
CA ARG A 9 -17.91 -23.67 16.73
C ARG A 9 -16.91 -22.53 16.86
N ASP A 10 -15.96 -22.67 17.78
CA ASP A 10 -14.85 -21.73 17.97
C ASP A 10 -13.89 -21.75 16.77
N ASP A 11 -13.56 -22.93 16.25
CA ASP A 11 -12.73 -23.10 15.05
C ASP A 11 -13.41 -22.49 13.80
N ALA A 12 -14.74 -22.65 13.66
CA ALA A 12 -15.51 -22.07 12.56
C ALA A 12 -15.58 -20.54 12.63
N LEU A 13 -15.79 -19.97 13.82
CA LEU A 13 -15.78 -18.52 14.06
C LEU A 13 -14.39 -17.93 13.82
N PHE A 14 -13.33 -18.63 14.25
CA PHE A 14 -11.95 -18.24 13.99
C PHE A 14 -11.64 -18.22 12.49
N ASN A 15 -12.00 -19.29 11.76
CA ASN A 15 -11.80 -19.37 10.31
C ASN A 15 -12.61 -18.31 9.56
N ALA A 16 -13.84 -18.00 10.00
CA ALA A 16 -14.66 -16.95 9.39
C ALA A 16 -14.03 -15.56 9.56
N ARG A 17 -13.53 -15.24 10.76
CA ARG A 17 -12.81 -13.99 11.03
C ARG A 17 -11.50 -13.91 10.26
N LEU A 18 -10.80 -15.04 10.10
CA LEU A 18 -9.57 -15.11 9.33
C LEU A 18 -9.84 -14.84 7.84
N GLN A 19 -10.91 -15.42 7.28
CA GLN A 19 -11.36 -15.13 5.92
C GLN A 19 -11.81 -13.68 5.73
N GLU A 20 -12.46 -13.09 6.73
CA GLU A 20 -12.88 -11.68 6.71
C GLU A 20 -11.68 -10.74 6.74
N ASN A 21 -10.70 -10.99 7.62
CA ASN A 21 -9.46 -10.22 7.69
C ASN A 21 -8.65 -10.30 6.39
N GLU A 22 -8.54 -11.50 5.79
CA GLU A 22 -7.89 -11.64 4.49
C GLU A 22 -8.64 -10.84 3.40
N LYS A 23 -9.98 -10.88 3.36
CA LYS A 23 -10.77 -10.07 2.41
C LYS A 23 -10.52 -8.57 2.55
N VAL A 24 -10.41 -8.06 3.79
CA VAL A 24 -10.11 -6.64 4.03
C VAL A 24 -8.69 -6.30 3.53
N LYS A 25 -7.70 -7.16 3.78
CA LYS A 25 -6.35 -6.96 3.23
C LYS A 25 -6.32 -7.00 1.70
N TYR A 26 -7.08 -7.90 1.08
CA TYR A 26 -7.24 -7.93 -0.38
C TYR A 26 -7.83 -6.61 -0.91
N LYS A 27 -8.82 -6.05 -0.23
CA LYS A 27 -9.38 -4.73 -0.54
C LYS A 27 -8.32 -3.64 -0.39
N LEU A 28 -7.58 -3.61 0.72
CA LEU A 28 -6.49 -2.64 0.94
C LEU A 28 -5.41 -2.69 -0.15
N VAL A 29 -4.98 -3.88 -0.57
CA VAL A 29 -4.01 -4.02 -1.67
C VAL A 29 -4.58 -3.51 -2.99
N HIS A 30 -5.86 -3.78 -3.25
CA HIS A 30 -6.54 -3.30 -4.45
C HIS A 30 -6.69 -1.77 -4.46
N ASP A 31 -7.09 -1.18 -3.35
CA ASP A 31 -7.24 0.28 -3.20
C ASP A 31 -5.88 0.98 -3.30
N PHE A 32 -4.85 0.40 -2.65
CA PHE A 32 -3.46 0.83 -2.80
C PHE A 32 -3.01 0.79 -4.25
N ARG A 33 -3.28 -0.30 -4.99
CA ARG A 33 -2.96 -0.42 -6.43
C ARG A 33 -3.56 0.73 -7.23
N GLY A 34 -4.87 0.92 -7.13
CA GLY A 34 -5.57 1.94 -7.92
C GLY A 34 -5.08 3.34 -7.60
N ASN A 35 -4.79 3.63 -6.33
CA ASN A 35 -4.21 4.90 -5.93
C ASN A 35 -2.77 5.09 -6.45
N LEU A 36 -1.92 4.06 -6.33
CA LEU A 36 -0.53 4.09 -6.75
C LEU A 36 -0.41 4.32 -8.27
N GLU A 37 -1.22 3.63 -9.06
CA GLU A 37 -1.28 3.79 -10.52
C GLU A 37 -1.70 5.23 -10.91
N ARG A 38 -2.70 5.81 -10.23
CA ARG A 38 -3.10 7.21 -10.44
C ARG A 38 -1.97 8.19 -10.13
N THR A 39 -1.31 8.02 -8.99
CA THR A 39 -0.20 8.88 -8.57
C THR A 39 0.98 8.74 -9.54
N TRP A 40 1.30 7.51 -9.96
CA TRP A 40 2.33 7.23 -10.96
C TRP A 40 2.07 7.98 -12.28
N VAL A 41 0.88 7.84 -12.86
CA VAL A 41 0.51 8.49 -14.12
C VAL A 41 0.62 10.02 -14.00
N ARG A 42 0.11 10.58 -12.89
CA ARG A 42 0.17 12.02 -12.64
C ARG A 42 1.62 12.51 -12.52
N LEU A 43 2.46 11.83 -11.74
CA LEU A 43 3.88 12.21 -11.60
C LEU A 43 4.67 12.05 -12.89
N CYS A 44 4.46 10.96 -13.63
CA CYS A 44 5.08 10.75 -14.94
C CYS A 44 4.81 11.93 -15.88
N SER A 45 3.60 12.50 -15.85
CA SER A 45 3.22 13.64 -16.69
C SER A 45 3.88 14.97 -16.30
N ILE A 46 4.39 15.07 -15.07
CA ILE A 46 4.96 16.30 -14.51
C ILE A 46 6.48 16.27 -14.59
N ILE A 47 7.10 15.19 -14.11
CA ILE A 47 8.55 15.09 -13.92
C ILE A 47 9.20 14.07 -14.85
N GLY A 48 8.43 13.29 -15.61
CA GLY A 48 8.94 12.25 -16.49
C GLY A 48 8.93 10.85 -15.85
N VAL A 49 8.94 9.83 -16.71
CA VAL A 49 8.82 8.41 -16.31
C VAL A 49 10.05 7.94 -15.53
N LYS A 50 11.26 8.30 -15.98
CA LYS A 50 12.50 7.84 -15.35
C LYS A 50 12.66 8.41 -13.94
N GLU A 51 12.33 9.68 -13.78
CA GLU A 51 12.37 10.42 -12.54
C GLU A 51 11.33 9.85 -11.56
N THR A 52 10.11 9.59 -12.04
CA THR A 52 9.05 8.95 -11.24
C THR A 52 9.46 7.54 -10.79
N ALA A 53 10.02 6.73 -11.69
CA ALA A 53 10.54 5.40 -11.37
C ALA A 53 11.63 5.45 -10.30
N SER A 54 12.53 6.43 -10.40
CA SER A 54 13.65 6.61 -9.46
C SER A 54 13.15 7.00 -8.06
N ILE A 55 12.19 7.92 -7.97
CA ILE A 55 11.57 8.34 -6.70
C ILE A 55 10.89 7.14 -6.03
N PHE A 56 10.03 6.44 -6.76
CA PHE A 56 9.27 5.32 -6.20
C PHE A 56 10.20 4.18 -5.78
N SER A 57 11.24 3.89 -6.57
CA SER A 57 12.21 2.84 -6.24
C SER A 57 13.04 3.20 -5.01
N GLY A 58 13.43 4.47 -4.87
CA GLY A 58 14.16 4.97 -3.70
C GLY A 58 13.33 4.87 -2.42
N VAL A 59 12.07 5.32 -2.48
CA VAL A 59 11.13 5.20 -1.35
C VAL A 59 10.88 3.73 -1.01
N LEU A 60 10.62 2.89 -2.01
CA LEU A 60 10.40 1.47 -1.78
C LEU A 60 11.60 0.81 -1.10
N HIS A 61 12.82 1.13 -1.54
CA HIS A 61 14.04 0.62 -0.92
C HIS A 61 14.14 0.99 0.57
N ASN A 62 13.72 2.19 0.95
CA ASN A 62 13.74 2.64 2.35
C ASN A 62 12.64 1.97 3.18
N VAL A 63 11.39 2.11 2.76
CA VAL A 63 10.22 1.65 3.55
C VAL A 63 10.17 0.13 3.64
N SER A 64 10.63 -0.59 2.60
CA SER A 64 10.65 -2.07 2.61
C SER A 64 11.64 -2.68 3.61
N ARG A 65 12.49 -1.87 4.26
CA ARG A 65 13.34 -2.32 5.38
C ARG A 65 12.54 -2.59 6.64
N GLU A 66 11.48 -1.81 6.86
CA GLU A 66 10.59 -1.90 8.01
C GLU A 66 9.32 -2.68 7.67
N HIS A 67 8.87 -2.59 6.41
CA HIS A 67 7.67 -3.25 5.90
C HIS A 67 8.02 -4.23 4.76
N LEU A 68 8.54 -5.40 5.14
CA LEU A 68 9.11 -6.39 4.20
C LEU A 68 8.15 -6.82 3.07
N PHE A 69 6.84 -6.82 3.32
CA PHE A 69 5.86 -7.24 2.32
C PHE A 69 5.85 -6.34 1.06
N LEU A 70 6.26 -5.08 1.22
CA LEU A 70 6.40 -4.12 0.12
C LEU A 70 7.48 -4.53 -0.89
N LYS A 71 8.39 -5.45 -0.56
CA LYS A 71 9.34 -6.00 -1.54
C LYS A 71 8.66 -6.73 -2.72
N GLY A 72 7.37 -7.05 -2.58
CA GLY A 72 6.56 -7.60 -3.68
C GLY A 72 6.12 -6.55 -4.72
N ILE A 73 6.47 -5.28 -4.53
CA ILE A 73 6.24 -4.20 -5.48
C ILE A 73 7.42 -4.13 -6.45
N ASN A 74 7.15 -4.18 -7.75
CA ASN A 74 8.16 -4.00 -8.79
C ASN A 74 7.92 -2.68 -9.52
N ILE A 75 8.94 -1.82 -9.54
CA ILE A 75 8.91 -0.51 -10.19
C ILE A 75 9.92 -0.52 -11.33
N SER A 76 9.48 -0.08 -12.50
CA SER A 76 10.31 0.04 -13.69
C SER A 76 9.88 1.23 -14.53
N ASN A 77 10.59 1.50 -15.62
CA ASN A 77 10.17 2.51 -16.59
C ASN A 77 8.87 2.13 -17.32
N GLU A 78 8.41 0.88 -17.22
CA GLU A 78 7.14 0.44 -17.79
C GLU A 78 5.96 0.71 -16.86
N GLY A 79 6.21 1.04 -15.59
CA GLY A 79 5.19 1.24 -14.57
C GLY A 79 5.44 0.48 -13.28
N VAL A 80 4.37 0.35 -12.50
CA VAL A 80 4.36 -0.35 -11.22
C VAL A 80 3.58 -1.66 -11.36
N ARG A 81 4.15 -2.76 -10.85
CA ARG A 81 3.52 -4.08 -10.80
C ARG A 81 3.46 -4.56 -9.35
N LEU A 82 2.32 -5.15 -8.96
CA LEU A 82 2.04 -5.57 -7.58
C LEU A 82 1.68 -7.06 -7.51
N ASP A 83 2.20 -7.87 -8.42
CA ASP A 83 1.78 -9.25 -8.63
C ASP A 83 2.08 -10.14 -7.42
N GLN A 84 3.18 -9.86 -6.71
CA GLN A 84 3.59 -10.59 -5.50
C GLN A 84 3.08 -9.97 -4.20
N LEU A 85 2.50 -8.77 -4.26
CA LEU A 85 2.10 -8.03 -3.06
C LEU A 85 0.99 -8.77 -2.29
N MET A 86 0.08 -9.42 -3.03
CA MET A 86 -1.02 -10.21 -2.46
C MET A 86 -0.54 -11.41 -1.64
N GLU A 87 0.48 -12.11 -2.12
CA GLU A 87 1.04 -13.26 -1.41
C GLU A 87 1.81 -12.80 -0.17
N ASN A 88 2.49 -11.66 -0.27
CA ASN A 88 3.31 -11.11 0.80
C ASN A 88 2.52 -10.55 1.99
N VAL A 89 1.22 -10.26 1.83
CA VAL A 89 0.36 -9.77 2.93
C VAL A 89 -0.38 -10.89 3.68
N VAL A 90 -0.29 -12.13 3.19
CA VAL A 90 -0.93 -13.29 3.85
C VAL A 90 -0.31 -13.49 5.23
N GLY A 91 -1.16 -13.66 6.25
CA GLY A 91 -0.71 -13.84 7.63
C GLY A 91 -0.21 -12.58 8.34
N LEU A 92 -0.15 -11.41 7.66
CA LEU A 92 0.08 -10.13 8.32
C LEU A 92 -1.19 -9.58 8.96
N GLU A 93 -1.01 -8.79 10.02
CA GLU A 93 -2.09 -7.99 10.61
C GLU A 93 -2.49 -6.85 9.65
N GLN A 94 -3.80 -6.58 9.55
CA GLN A 94 -4.33 -5.50 8.72
C GLN A 94 -3.69 -4.14 9.04
N SER A 95 -3.51 -3.84 10.33
CA SER A 95 -2.87 -2.61 10.81
C SER A 95 -1.44 -2.46 10.28
N ALA A 96 -0.68 -3.55 10.21
CA ALA A 96 0.69 -3.54 9.69
C ALA A 96 0.73 -3.32 8.16
N VAL A 97 -0.22 -3.90 7.43
CA VAL A 97 -0.37 -3.67 5.98
C VAL A 97 -0.73 -2.21 5.71
N HIS A 98 -1.73 -1.69 6.43
CA HIS A 98 -2.15 -0.30 6.33
C HIS A 98 -1.00 0.67 6.67
N ALA A 99 -0.29 0.45 7.78
CA ALA A 99 0.84 1.27 8.19
C ALA A 99 1.96 1.31 7.13
N GLY A 100 2.28 0.17 6.50
CA GLY A 100 3.28 0.11 5.45
C GLY A 100 2.89 0.90 4.20
N PHE A 101 1.61 0.86 3.79
CA PHE A 101 1.12 1.67 2.67
C PHE A 101 1.12 3.17 2.98
N MET A 102 0.75 3.56 4.20
CA MET A 102 0.80 4.96 4.64
C MET A 102 2.23 5.48 4.67
N ALA A 103 3.16 4.70 5.24
CA ALA A 103 4.58 5.05 5.26
C ALA A 103 5.15 5.23 3.84
N PHE A 104 4.83 4.31 2.92
CA PHE A 104 5.22 4.44 1.51
C PHE A 104 4.70 5.74 0.88
N SER A 105 3.41 6.04 1.07
CA SER A 105 2.81 7.25 0.52
C SER A 105 3.50 8.51 1.06
N GLN A 106 3.64 8.60 2.39
CA GLN A 106 4.26 9.72 3.09
C GLN A 106 5.71 9.96 2.66
N ASP A 107 6.50 8.90 2.47
CA ASP A 107 7.88 9.03 2.01
C ASP A 107 7.96 9.52 0.56
N VAL A 108 7.02 9.11 -0.32
CA VAL A 108 6.91 9.69 -1.67
C VAL A 108 6.62 11.20 -1.58
N VAL A 109 5.72 11.63 -0.70
CA VAL A 109 5.42 13.06 -0.48
C VAL A 109 6.65 13.81 -0.01
N THR A 110 7.33 13.26 0.99
CA THR A 110 8.49 13.88 1.64
C THR A 110 9.61 14.04 0.63
N LEU A 111 9.93 12.99 -0.14
CA LEU A 111 10.96 13.05 -1.16
C LEU A 111 10.60 14.05 -2.28
N LEU A 112 9.34 14.08 -2.72
CA LEU A 112 8.89 15.10 -3.69
C LEU A 112 9.03 16.52 -3.13
N THR A 113 8.68 16.72 -1.86
CA THR A 113 8.82 18.00 -1.16
C THR A 113 10.28 18.43 -1.10
N ASP A 114 11.18 17.53 -0.71
CA ASP A 114 12.60 17.80 -0.60
C ASP A 114 13.24 18.15 -1.95
N LEU A 115 12.84 17.46 -3.02
CA LEU A 115 13.38 17.67 -4.36
C LEU A 115 12.87 18.96 -5.03
N THR A 116 11.67 19.41 -4.68
CA THR A 116 10.96 20.44 -5.47
C THR A 116 10.57 21.67 -4.66
N GLY A 117 10.82 21.64 -3.35
CA GLY A 117 10.28 22.60 -2.40
C GLY A 117 8.75 22.68 -2.46
N ASP A 118 8.21 23.85 -2.11
CA ASP A 118 6.75 24.08 -2.13
C ASP A 118 6.10 24.08 -3.53
N VAL A 119 6.90 24.10 -4.61
CA VAL A 119 6.42 24.37 -5.97
C VAL A 119 5.55 23.24 -6.50
N LEU A 120 5.94 21.99 -6.27
CA LEU A 120 5.13 20.82 -6.65
C LEU A 120 4.25 20.32 -5.50
N VAL A 121 4.62 20.56 -4.25
CA VAL A 121 3.81 20.19 -3.07
C VAL A 121 2.40 20.76 -3.16
N ARG A 122 2.23 22.02 -3.59
CA ARG A 122 0.88 22.62 -3.72
C ARG A 122 0.00 21.93 -4.77
N LYS A 123 0.58 21.28 -5.78
CA LYS A 123 -0.16 20.52 -6.80
C LYS A 123 -0.38 19.05 -6.41
N VAL A 124 0.52 18.48 -5.62
CA VAL A 124 0.48 17.07 -5.22
C VAL A 124 -0.31 16.86 -3.92
N LYS A 125 -0.28 17.82 -2.98
CA LYS A 125 -0.96 17.76 -1.67
C LYS A 125 -2.47 17.44 -1.75
N PRO A 126 -3.26 18.01 -2.68
CA PRO A 126 -4.67 17.63 -2.83
C PRO A 126 -4.85 16.16 -3.25
N LEU A 127 -3.93 15.62 -4.04
CA LEU A 127 -3.98 14.23 -4.51
C LEU A 127 -3.66 13.25 -3.38
N LEU A 128 -2.84 13.68 -2.44
CA LEU A 128 -2.44 12.89 -1.27
C LEU A 128 -3.51 12.92 -0.19
N GLN A 129 -4.17 14.05 0.02
CA GLN A 129 -5.34 14.11 0.90
C GLN A 129 -6.47 13.22 0.35
N GLU A 130 -6.64 13.16 -0.97
CA GLU A 130 -7.56 12.23 -1.63
C GLU A 130 -7.12 10.77 -1.44
N PHE A 131 -5.81 10.48 -1.44
CA PHE A 131 -5.26 9.15 -1.15
C PHE A 131 -5.54 8.72 0.30
N GLU A 132 -5.23 9.59 1.28
CA GLU A 132 -5.37 9.32 2.71
C GLU A 132 -6.85 9.14 3.08
N TYR A 133 -7.73 10.02 2.58
CA TYR A 133 -9.18 9.90 2.79
C TYR A 133 -9.75 8.57 2.29
N ASN A 134 -9.34 8.13 1.11
CA ASN A 134 -9.80 6.86 0.53
C ASN A 134 -9.24 5.63 1.27
N MET A 135 -8.16 5.77 2.05
CA MET A 135 -7.60 4.70 2.87
C MET A 135 -8.21 4.66 4.28
N GLU A 136 -8.70 5.79 4.81
CA GLU A 136 -9.37 5.86 6.12
C GLU A 136 -10.82 5.33 6.11
N ASP A 137 -11.54 5.44 4.98
CA ASP A 137 -12.89 4.90 4.79
C ASP A 137 -12.92 3.42 4.30
N GLY A 138 -11.75 2.78 4.23
CA GLY A 138 -11.49 1.47 3.60
C GLY A 138 -11.61 0.24 4.48
#